data_AF-A0A1G2Y5V6-F1
#
_entry.id   AF-A0A1G2Y5V6-F1
#
_cell.length_a   1.000
_cell.length_b   1.000
_cell.length_c   1.000
_cell.angle_alpha   90.00
_cell.angle_beta   90.00
_cell.angle_gamma   90.00
#
_symmetry.space_group_name_H-M   'P 1'
#
loop_
_entity.id
_entity.type
_entity.pdbx_description
1 polymer ?
#
loop_
_entity_poly.entity_id
_entity_poly.type
_entity_poly.pdbx_seq_one_letter_code
_entity_poly.pdbx_strand_id
1 'polypeptide(L)'
;MSISDFKWNKPVKSSPDFENMIKILKKQKPSRDSLFEFYINPRICSILADSQINSYSFEEKYRDKFHTVLAFRNAGYDFAVINASDFHFPVECEHTEKQTISLNRSCMIND
;
A
#
# COMPACT_ATOMS: atom_id res chain seq x y z
N MET A 1 13.61 -12.05 10.19
CA MET A 1 14.37 -10.78 10.16
C MET A 1 13.57 -9.78 11.00
N SER A 2 14.13 -9.27 12.09
CA SER A 2 13.44 -8.25 12.90
C SER A 2 13.37 -6.94 12.10
N ILE A 3 12.21 -6.30 12.04
CA ILE A 3 12.03 -5.00 11.34
C ILE A 3 12.95 -3.90 11.90
N SER A 4 13.53 -4.11 13.10
CA SER A 4 14.50 -3.21 13.73
C SER A 4 15.75 -2.92 12.88
N ASP A 5 16.09 -3.80 11.94
CA ASP A 5 17.37 -3.72 11.21
C ASP A 5 17.21 -3.17 9.78
N PHE A 6 15.97 -2.86 9.36
CA PHE A 6 15.72 -2.28 8.04
C PHE A 6 16.17 -0.82 8.01
N LYS A 7 17.25 -0.54 7.27
CA LYS A 7 17.76 0.81 7.02
C LYS A 7 17.47 1.23 5.59
N TRP A 8 16.57 2.19 5.44
CA TRP A 8 16.29 2.81 4.15
C TRP A 8 17.37 3.85 3.82
N ASN A 9 18.15 3.59 2.78
CA ASN A 9 19.37 4.37 2.51
C ASN A 9 19.12 5.70 1.79
N LYS A 10 18.02 5.86 1.02
CA LYS A 10 17.48 7.11 0.42
C LYS A 10 16.38 6.82 -0.63
N PRO A 11 15.47 7.78 -0.89
CA PRO A 11 14.45 7.67 -1.95
C PRO A 11 15.07 7.51 -3.35
N VAL A 12 14.43 6.67 -4.17
CA VAL A 12 14.75 6.51 -5.59
C VAL A 12 14.42 7.80 -6.34
N LYS A 13 15.39 8.29 -7.13
CA LYS A 13 15.28 9.58 -7.83
C LYS A 13 14.67 9.50 -9.22
N SER A 14 14.67 8.33 -9.87
CA SER A 14 14.12 8.18 -11.22
C SER A 14 12.63 8.49 -11.24
N SER A 15 12.11 9.05 -12.33
CA SER A 15 10.67 9.22 -12.51
C SER A 15 9.97 7.88 -12.72
N PRO A 16 8.71 7.71 -12.28
CA PRO A 16 7.90 6.53 -12.60
C PRO A 16 7.72 6.37 -14.12
N ASP A 17 7.81 5.14 -14.60
CA ASP A 17 7.59 4.74 -15.99
C ASP A 17 6.43 3.73 -16.05
N PHE A 18 5.21 4.25 -16.22
CA PHE A 18 3.99 3.44 -16.26
C PHE A 18 3.96 2.44 -17.44
N GLU A 19 4.75 2.65 -18.49
CA GLU A 19 4.84 1.70 -19.61
C GLU A 19 5.44 0.36 -19.17
N ASN A 20 6.27 0.33 -18.13
CA ASN A 20 6.75 -0.93 -17.57
C ASN A 20 5.61 -1.77 -17.00
N MET A 21 4.61 -1.14 -16.38
CA MET A 21 3.44 -1.86 -15.90
C MET A 21 2.65 -2.46 -17.05
N ILE A 22 2.42 -1.68 -18.11
CA ILE A 22 1.72 -2.17 -19.30
C ILE A 22 2.48 -3.36 -19.93
N LYS A 23 3.81 -3.29 -20.01
CA LYS A 23 4.64 -4.39 -20.50
C LYS A 23 4.50 -5.64 -19.63
N ILE A 24 4.57 -5.51 -18.31
CA ILE A 24 4.37 -6.64 -17.38
C ILE A 24 3.02 -7.30 -17.60
N LEU A 25 1.93 -6.50 -17.66
CA LEU A 25 0.57 -7.01 -17.88
C LEU A 25 0.43 -7.71 -19.24
N LYS A 26 1.19 -7.28 -20.25
CA LYS A 26 1.26 -7.91 -21.58
C LYS A 26 2.29 -9.05 -21.66
N LYS A 27 2.90 -9.47 -20.55
CA LYS A 27 3.97 -10.49 -20.49
C LYS A 27 5.19 -10.13 -21.35
N GLN A 28 5.51 -8.85 -21.43
CA GLN A 28 6.68 -8.31 -22.13
C GLN A 28 7.76 -7.91 -21.13
N LYS A 29 9.01 -7.85 -21.60
CA LYS A 29 10.16 -7.42 -20.78
C LYS A 29 10.10 -5.90 -20.52
N PRO A 30 10.08 -5.43 -19.26
CA PRO A 30 10.12 -4.00 -18.94
C PRO A 30 11.50 -3.40 -19.24
N SER A 31 11.57 -2.06 -19.32
CA SER A 31 12.81 -1.31 -19.60
C SER A 31 13.81 -1.37 -18.45
N ARG A 32 13.30 -1.55 -17.23
CA ARG A 32 14.05 -1.77 -15.99
C ARG A 32 13.33 -2.82 -15.14
N ASP A 33 14.06 -3.40 -14.20
CA ASP A 33 13.46 -4.26 -13.19
C ASP A 33 12.35 -3.48 -12.48
N SER A 34 11.13 -3.99 -12.59
CA SER A 34 9.93 -3.34 -12.10
C SER A 34 9.29 -4.28 -11.09
N LEU A 35 9.21 -3.83 -9.84
CA LEU A 35 8.57 -4.58 -8.77
C LEU A 35 7.06 -4.56 -8.99
N PHE A 36 6.40 -5.69 -8.79
CA PHE A 36 4.94 -5.80 -8.82
C PHE A 36 4.46 -6.40 -7.51
N GLU A 37 4.02 -5.54 -6.60
CA GLU A 37 3.48 -5.94 -5.30
C GLU A 37 2.12 -5.29 -5.07
N PHE A 38 1.19 -6.07 -4.52
CA PHE A 38 -0.16 -5.60 -4.21
C PHE A 38 -0.24 -4.88 -2.86
N TYR A 39 0.76 -5.08 -2.00
CA TYR A 39 0.73 -4.62 -0.62
C TYR A 39 2.15 -4.43 -0.08
N ILE A 40 2.34 -3.33 0.63
CA ILE A 40 3.53 -3.08 1.44
C ILE A 40 3.07 -2.90 2.89
N ASN A 41 3.82 -3.49 3.82
CA ASN A 41 3.52 -3.37 5.25
C ASN A 41 3.44 -1.88 5.68
N PRO A 42 2.40 -1.44 6.42
CA PRO A 42 2.21 -0.05 6.84
C PRO A 42 3.41 0.56 7.57
N ARG A 43 4.12 -0.23 8.37
CA ARG A 43 5.34 0.21 9.07
C ARG A 43 6.47 0.50 8.07
N ILE A 44 6.60 -0.32 7.03
CA ILE A 44 7.57 -0.09 5.95
C ILE A 44 7.14 1.12 5.12
N CYS A 45 5.85 1.26 4.79
CA CYS A 45 5.34 2.47 4.13
C CYS A 45 5.72 3.74 4.90
N SER A 46 5.62 3.70 6.23
CA SER A 46 5.99 4.84 7.10
C SER A 46 7.46 5.21 7.00
N ILE A 47 8.34 4.20 6.95
CA ILE A 47 9.78 4.42 6.78
C ILE A 47 10.08 4.95 5.38
N LEU A 48 9.39 4.46 4.36
CA LEU A 48 9.62 4.82 2.95
C LEU A 48 9.06 6.20 2.58
N ALA A 49 7.90 6.59 3.11
CA ALA A 49 7.27 7.87 2.81
C ALA A 49 8.08 9.05 3.37
N ASP A 50 8.67 8.85 4.56
CA ASP A 50 9.57 9.78 5.28
C ASP A 50 9.05 11.24 5.34
N SER A 51 9.91 12.18 5.76
CA SER A 51 9.62 13.59 6.07
C SER A 51 8.93 14.40 4.95
N GLN A 52 8.78 13.85 3.75
CA GLN A 52 8.08 14.51 2.64
C GLN A 52 6.58 14.63 2.90
N ILE A 53 5.96 13.79 3.73
CA ILE A 53 4.52 13.91 3.98
C ILE A 53 4.14 15.26 4.62
N ASN A 54 5.03 15.84 5.44
CA ASN A 54 4.82 17.14 6.06
C ASN A 54 5.07 18.31 5.10
N SER A 55 5.69 18.05 3.95
CA SER A 55 5.92 19.07 2.91
C SER A 55 4.73 19.29 1.98
N TYR A 56 3.69 18.44 2.11
CA TYR A 56 2.47 18.55 1.34
C TYR A 56 1.27 18.81 2.26
N SER A 57 0.43 19.78 1.89
CA SER A 57 -0.84 20.02 2.56
C SER A 57 -1.94 19.21 1.88
N PHE A 58 -2.29 18.06 2.46
CA PHE A 58 -3.41 17.24 1.99
C PHE A 58 -4.60 17.37 2.94
N GLU A 59 -5.82 17.19 2.42
CA GLU A 59 -6.98 16.94 3.29
C GLU A 59 -6.72 15.69 4.13
N GLU A 60 -7.07 15.75 5.43
CA GLU A 60 -6.75 14.71 6.40
C GLU A 60 -7.26 13.32 5.97
N LYS A 61 -8.45 13.26 5.37
CA LYS A 61 -9.09 12.02 4.87
C LYS A 61 -8.30 11.30 3.77
N TYR A 62 -7.35 11.98 3.12
CA TYR A 62 -6.52 11.40 2.05
C TYR A 62 -5.07 11.14 2.49
N ARG A 63 -4.70 11.51 3.72
CA ARG A 63 -3.33 11.43 4.21
C ARG A 63 -2.72 10.05 4.01
N ASP A 64 -3.45 8.99 4.35
CA ASP A 64 -2.96 7.61 4.24
C ASP A 64 -2.76 7.18 2.78
N LYS A 65 -3.64 7.60 1.87
CA LYS A 65 -3.51 7.31 0.43
C LYS A 65 -2.26 7.98 -0.13
N PHE A 66 -2.02 9.25 0.20
CA PHE A 66 -0.80 9.95 -0.21
C PHE A 66 0.46 9.38 0.42
N HIS A 67 0.39 8.96 1.68
CA HIS A 67 1.48 8.28 2.35
C HIS A 67 1.90 6.99 1.63
N THR A 68 0.93 6.17 1.22
CA THR A 68 1.18 4.98 0.39
C THR A 68 1.80 5.35 -0.95
N VAL A 69 1.27 6.36 -1.66
CA VAL A 69 1.84 6.81 -2.94
C VAL A 69 3.29 7.27 -2.79
N LEU A 70 3.62 8.04 -1.74
CA LEU A 70 4.99 8.47 -1.46
C LEU A 70 5.91 7.29 -1.13
N ALA A 71 5.43 6.32 -0.36
CA ALA A 71 6.20 5.12 -0.05
C ALA A 71 6.58 4.34 -1.31
N PHE A 72 5.60 4.06 -2.19
CA PHE A 72 5.82 3.37 -3.46
C PHE A 72 6.76 4.17 -4.38
N ARG A 73 6.55 5.49 -4.48
CA ARG A 73 7.42 6.39 -5.25
C ARG A 73 8.86 6.33 -4.78
N ASN A 74 9.06 6.40 -3.46
CA ASN A 74 10.39 6.43 -2.85
C ASN A 74 11.08 5.07 -2.97
N ALA A 75 10.34 3.96 -2.86
CA ALA A 75 10.87 2.63 -3.11
C ALA A 75 11.16 2.33 -4.60
N GLY A 76 10.79 3.22 -5.51
CA GLY A 76 11.10 3.12 -6.94
C GLY A 76 10.06 2.38 -7.77
N TYR A 77 8.86 2.17 -7.23
CA TYR A 77 7.76 1.56 -7.98
C TYR A 77 7.25 2.52 -9.05
N ASP A 78 6.84 1.95 -10.17
CA ASP A 78 6.23 2.66 -11.31
C ASP A 78 4.73 2.93 -11.11
N PHE A 79 4.15 2.41 -10.03
CA PHE A 79 2.74 2.51 -9.68
C PHE A 79 2.56 2.45 -8.17
N ALA A 80 1.36 2.75 -7.68
CA ALA A 80 0.98 2.53 -6.30
C ALA A 80 -0.38 1.84 -6.25
N VAL A 81 -0.55 0.90 -5.32
CA VAL A 81 -1.85 0.29 -5.03
C VAL A 81 -2.49 1.09 -3.91
N ILE A 82 -3.67 1.65 -4.19
CA ILE A 82 -4.45 2.43 -3.23
C ILE A 82 -5.91 2.01 -3.28
N ASN A 83 -6.61 2.19 -2.16
CA ASN A 83 -8.06 2.04 -2.13
C ASN A 83 -8.72 3.19 -2.91
N ALA A 84 -9.37 2.83 -4.02
CA ALA A 84 -10.01 3.76 -4.94
C ALA A 84 -11.26 4.43 -4.34
N SER A 85 -11.86 3.82 -3.33
CA SER A 85 -13.02 4.34 -2.61
C SER A 85 -12.94 3.94 -1.15
N ASP A 86 -13.82 4.53 -0.34
CA ASP A 86 -13.99 4.15 1.07
C ASP A 86 -15.00 2.99 1.21
N PHE A 87 -15.28 2.29 0.10
CA PHE A 87 -16.12 1.10 0.10
C PHE A 87 -15.44 -0.01 0.88
N HIS A 88 -16.14 -0.54 1.87
CA HIS A 88 -15.69 -1.66 2.68
C HIS A 88 -16.90 -2.54 3.00
N PHE A 89 -16.64 -3.84 3.19
CA PHE A 89 -17.66 -4.74 3.70
C PHE A 89 -17.89 -4.44 5.20
N PRO A 90 -19.14 -4.47 5.67
CA PRO A 90 -19.44 -4.18 7.08
C PRO A 90 -18.80 -5.23 7.99
N VAL A 91 -17.91 -4.79 8.87
CA VAL A 91 -17.30 -5.66 9.89
C VAL A 91 -18.27 -5.75 11.08
N GLU A 92 -18.86 -6.92 11.30
CA GLU A 92 -19.65 -7.16 12.52
C GLU A 92 -18.68 -7.44 13.68
N CYS A 93 -18.23 -6.38 14.36
CA CYS A 93 -17.31 -6.47 15.50
C CYS A 93 -17.98 -6.93 16.81
N GLU A 94 -19.30 -6.86 16.90
CA GLU A 94 -20.05 -7.18 18.12
C GLU A 94 -20.67 -8.57 18.08
N HIS A 95 -20.36 -9.38 19.10
CA HIS A 95 -21.13 -10.58 19.40
C HIS A 95 -22.51 -10.18 19.94
N THR A 96 -23.52 -10.20 19.07
CA THR A 96 -24.88 -10.45 19.57
C THR A 96 -24.91 -11.93 19.96
N GLU A 97 -25.20 -12.24 21.22
CA GLU A 97 -25.40 -13.62 21.71
C GLU A 97 -26.59 -14.27 20.98
N LYS A 98 -26.32 -14.82 19.79
CA LYS A 98 -27.29 -15.58 18.99
C LYS A 98 -27.12 -17.06 19.31
N GLN A 99 -28.22 -17.81 19.27
CA GLN A 99 -28.21 -19.26 19.53
C GLN A 99 -27.31 -20.05 18.58
N THR A 100 -27.01 -19.52 17.40
CA THR A 100 -26.07 -20.10 16.44
C THR A 100 -25.26 -18.98 15.75
N ILE A 101 -23.94 -19.15 15.67
CA ILE A 101 -23.03 -18.28 14.92
C ILE A 101 -22.35 -19.07 13.81
N SER A 102 -22.16 -18.44 12.63
CA SER A 102 -21.36 -19.03 11.55
C SER A 102 -19.88 -19.02 11.92
N LEU A 103 -19.19 -20.16 11.76
CA LEU A 103 -17.74 -20.25 11.98
C LEU A 103 -16.93 -19.37 11.02
N ASN A 104 -17.50 -19.00 9.87
CA ASN A 104 -16.89 -18.10 8.89
C ASN A 104 -17.25 -16.62 9.15
N ARG A 105 -18.02 -16.32 10.20
CA ARG A 105 -18.51 -14.95 10.48
C ARG A 105 -17.39 -14.03 10.97
N SER A 106 -16.39 -14.58 11.65
CA SER A 106 -15.29 -13.81 12.25
C SER A 106 -14.05 -13.71 11.36
N CYS A 107 -14.10 -14.20 10.12
CA CYS A 107 -12.92 -14.31 9.25
C CYS A 107 -12.86 -13.24 8.15
N MET A 108 -13.47 -12.06 8.35
CA MET A 108 -13.30 -10.99 7.37
C MET A 108 -11.84 -10.53 7.40
N ILE A 109 -11.12 -10.82 6.32
CA ILE A 109 -9.83 -10.20 6.04
C ILE A 109 -10.15 -8.82 5.49
N ASN A 110 -9.85 -7.80 6.27
CA ASN A 110 -9.88 -6.40 5.88
C ASN A 110 -8.45 -5.93 5.58
N ASP A 111 -8.35 -4.93 4.71
CA ASP A 111 -7.07 -4.30 4.32
C ASP A 111 -6.51 -3.37 5.41
#